data_AF-A0A0B8N920-F1
#
_entry.id   AF-A0A0B8N920-F1
#
_cell.length_a   1.000
_cell.length_b   1.000
_cell.length_c   1.000
_cell.angle_alpha   90.00
_cell.angle_beta   90.00
_cell.angle_gamma   90.00
#
_symmetry.space_group_name_H-M   'P 1'
#
loop_
_entity.id
_entity.type
_entity.pdbx_description
1 polymer ?
#
loop_
_entity_poly.entity_id
_entity_poly.type
_entity_poly.pdbx_seq_one_letter_code
_entity_poly.pdbx_strand_id
1 'polypeptide(L)'
;MKQYSVFGLGVTLIMASGLFAAPPALAQEFAPGVNCVARMCTNETDDPYLVLWQVTCLKTSPSPGETTGIATTVTDQFSETVPAHATLSVDTDCKQGVTLSYFITGVQVA
;
A
#
# COMPACT_ATOMS: atom_id res chain seq x y z
N MET A 1 44.38 -36.64 28.08
CA MET A 1 43.95 -37.44 26.91
C MET A 1 42.48 -37.16 26.65
N LYS A 2 42.10 -37.15 25.37
CA LYS A 2 40.91 -36.55 24.76
C LYS A 2 39.95 -37.66 24.31
N GLN A 3 38.67 -37.30 24.12
CA GLN A 3 37.62 -37.98 23.32
C GLN A 3 36.75 -39.04 24.02
N TYR A 4 35.44 -39.23 23.74
CA TYR A 4 34.26 -38.43 23.30
C TYR A 4 33.06 -39.42 23.35
N SER A 5 31.82 -38.94 23.54
CA SER A 5 30.71 -39.10 22.56
C SER A 5 29.29 -39.22 23.15
N VAL A 6 28.48 -38.17 22.89
CA VAL A 6 27.29 -38.16 22.00
C VAL A 6 25.91 -38.72 22.46
N PHE A 7 24.90 -37.86 22.24
CA PHE A 7 23.42 -38.00 22.06
C PHE A 7 22.52 -38.50 23.20
N GLY A 8 21.51 -37.68 23.52
CA GLY A 8 20.32 -38.09 24.27
C GLY A 8 19.28 -36.97 24.39
N LEU A 9 18.32 -36.96 23.46
CA LEU A 9 17.14 -36.10 23.39
C LEU A 9 16.25 -36.14 24.65
N GLY A 10 15.64 -35.00 24.99
CA GLY A 10 14.54 -34.91 25.96
C GLY A 10 13.74 -33.63 25.79
N VAL A 11 12.84 -33.62 24.80
CA VAL A 11 11.88 -32.56 24.48
C VAL A 11 10.71 -32.61 25.46
N THR A 12 10.26 -31.47 26.00
CA THR A 12 8.88 -30.93 25.90
C THR A 12 8.54 -30.00 27.06
N LEU A 13 8.12 -28.77 26.75
CA LEU A 13 6.97 -28.13 27.40
C LEU A 13 6.31 -27.20 26.36
N ILE A 14 5.12 -27.62 25.96
CA ILE A 14 4.14 -26.92 25.14
C ILE A 14 3.50 -25.84 26.01
N MET A 15 3.25 -24.64 25.48
CA MET A 15 2.02 -23.81 25.58
C MET A 15 2.34 -22.43 24.96
N ALA A 16 1.92 -22.16 23.73
CA ALA A 16 0.63 -21.56 23.38
C ALA A 16 0.49 -20.09 23.83
N SER A 17 1.09 -19.19 23.07
CA SER A 17 0.56 -17.84 22.90
C SER A 17 0.14 -17.74 21.44
N GLY A 18 -1.16 -17.83 21.19
CA GLY A 18 -1.74 -17.50 19.89
C GLY A 18 -1.36 -16.07 19.55
N LEU A 19 -0.34 -15.92 18.71
CA LEU A 19 -0.24 -14.74 17.90
C LEU A 19 -1.47 -14.81 17.00
N PHE A 20 -2.44 -13.95 17.27
CA PHE A 20 -3.29 -13.46 16.20
C PHE A 20 -2.31 -12.90 15.17
N ALA A 21 -1.93 -13.73 14.21
CA ALA A 21 -1.40 -13.26 12.95
C ALA A 21 -2.54 -12.45 12.37
N ALA A 22 -2.54 -11.15 12.69
CA ALA A 22 -3.25 -10.18 11.90
C ALA A 22 -2.91 -10.56 10.45
N PRO A 23 -3.93 -10.76 9.58
CA PRO A 23 -3.66 -10.96 8.17
C PRO A 23 -2.61 -9.92 7.77
N PRO A 24 -1.59 -10.25 6.98
CA PRO A 24 -0.76 -9.21 6.43
C PRO A 24 -1.72 -8.33 5.62
N ALA A 25 -2.18 -7.24 6.23
CA ALA A 25 -2.56 -6.06 5.49
C ALA A 25 -1.25 -5.73 4.80
N LEU A 26 -1.14 -6.14 3.54
CA LEU A 26 0.09 -6.12 2.76
C LEU A 26 0.52 -4.66 2.62
N ALA A 27 1.24 -4.21 3.64
CA ALA A 27 2.14 -3.10 3.66
C ALA A 27 3.17 -3.36 2.58
N GLN A 28 2.92 -2.85 1.37
CA GLN A 28 3.91 -2.92 0.32
C GLN A 28 4.95 -1.85 0.67
N GLU A 29 6.13 -2.30 1.09
CA GLU A 29 7.28 -1.43 1.33
C GLU A 29 7.86 -1.05 -0.04
N PHE A 30 7.70 0.21 -0.44
CA PHE A 30 8.15 0.70 -1.75
C PHE A 30 9.57 1.25 -1.69
N ALA A 31 9.94 1.82 -0.54
CA ALA A 31 11.27 2.26 -0.19
C ALA A 31 11.50 1.93 1.31
N PRO A 32 12.74 1.74 1.77
CA PRO A 32 13.02 1.46 3.17
C PRO A 32 12.36 2.49 4.09
N GLY A 33 11.48 2.05 4.99
CA GLY A 33 10.77 2.95 5.93
C GLY A 33 9.58 3.72 5.33
N VAL A 34 9.24 3.52 4.04
CA VAL A 34 7.99 4.00 3.44
C VAL A 34 7.05 2.83 3.18
N ASN A 35 5.95 2.84 3.90
CA ASN A 35 4.94 1.80 3.85
C ASN A 35 3.60 2.39 3.43
N CYS A 36 3.01 1.87 2.34
CA CYS A 36 1.68 2.25 1.94
C CYS A 36 0.71 1.07 1.95
N VAL A 37 -0.44 1.28 2.60
CA VAL A 37 -1.55 0.33 2.69
C VAL A 37 -2.82 1.04 2.23
N ALA A 38 -3.46 0.51 1.19
CA ALA A 38 -4.64 1.11 0.58
C ALA A 38 -4.38 2.57 0.18
N ARG A 39 -5.02 3.54 0.85
CA ARG A 39 -4.87 4.98 0.59
C ARG A 39 -3.99 5.69 1.63
N MET A 40 -3.38 4.94 2.56
CA MET A 40 -2.54 5.50 3.60
C MET A 40 -1.08 5.19 3.32
N CYS A 41 -0.23 6.21 3.38
CA CYS A 41 1.22 6.06 3.33
C CYS A 41 1.84 6.58 4.61
N THR A 42 2.73 5.80 5.20
CA THR A 42 3.54 6.16 6.36
C THR A 42 4.99 6.23 5.94
N ASN A 43 5.66 7.30 6.35
CA ASN A 43 7.08 7.51 6.14
C ASN A 43 7.75 7.64 7.52
N GLU A 44 8.57 6.64 7.87
CA GLU A 44 9.33 6.59 9.13
C GLU A 44 10.78 7.09 8.96
N THR A 45 11.11 7.64 7.78
CA THR A 45 12.44 8.18 7.48
C THR A 45 12.53 9.67 7.78
N ASP A 46 13.75 10.20 7.78
CA ASP A 46 14.04 11.63 7.96
C ASP A 46 13.83 12.48 6.69
N ASP A 47 13.70 11.84 5.52
CA ASP A 47 13.52 12.52 4.23
C ASP A 47 12.06 12.47 3.78
N PRO A 48 11.53 13.51 3.11
CA PRO A 48 10.23 13.45 2.47
C PRO A 48 10.28 12.54 1.25
N TYR A 49 9.19 11.80 1.02
CA TYR A 49 9.04 10.94 -0.15
C TYR A 49 7.84 11.36 -1.00
N LEU A 50 8.04 11.39 -2.31
CA LEU A 50 6.97 11.54 -3.29
C LEU A 50 6.43 10.16 -3.67
N VAL A 51 5.15 9.94 -3.42
CA VAL A 51 4.43 8.73 -3.82
C VAL A 51 3.64 9.03 -5.09
N LEU A 52 3.84 8.19 -6.11
CA LEU A 52 3.15 8.26 -7.39
C LEU A 52 1.97 7.29 -7.40
N TRP A 53 0.80 7.81 -7.74
CA TRP A 53 -0.44 7.05 -7.80
C TRP A 53 -0.99 7.04 -9.21
N GLN A 54 -1.64 5.93 -9.54
CA GLN A 54 -2.46 5.81 -10.73
C GLN A 54 -3.87 5.41 -10.31
N VAL A 55 -4.86 6.16 -10.79
CA VAL A 55 -6.27 5.92 -10.52
C VAL A 55 -7.00 5.70 -11.83
N THR A 56 -7.75 4.62 -11.88
CA THR A 56 -8.65 4.31 -12.97
C THR A 56 -10.07 4.72 -12.56
N CYS A 57 -10.66 5.61 -13.34
CA CYS A 57 -11.96 6.20 -13.16
C CYS A 57 -12.92 5.74 -14.26
N LEU A 58 -14.19 5.52 -13.92
CA LEU A 58 -15.27 5.49 -14.90
C LEU A 58 -15.94 6.86 -14.93
N LYS A 59 -15.81 7.58 -16.05
CA LYS A 59 -16.43 8.89 -16.26
C LYS A 59 -17.59 8.74 -17.23
N THR A 60 -18.72 9.38 -16.95
CA THR A 60 -19.86 9.42 -17.86
C THR A 60 -19.98 10.83 -18.40
N SER A 61 -19.71 10.99 -19.69
CA SER A 61 -19.80 12.29 -20.36
C SER A 61 -21.06 12.30 -21.23
N PRO A 62 -22.00 13.23 -21.03
CA PRO A 62 -23.09 13.40 -21.98
C PRO A 62 -22.55 14.00 -23.28
N SER A 63 -22.86 13.37 -24.42
CA SER A 63 -22.68 14.01 -25.72
C SER A 63 -23.71 15.14 -25.88
N PRO A 64 -23.40 16.24 -26.59
CA PRO A 64 -24.40 17.27 -26.87
C PRO A 64 -25.63 16.68 -27.57
N GLY A 65 -26.79 16.77 -26.94
CA GLY A 65 -28.06 16.24 -27.48
C GLY A 65 -28.42 14.81 -27.05
N GLU A 66 -27.61 14.17 -26.20
CA GLU A 66 -27.83 12.80 -25.74
C GLU A 66 -28.23 12.77 -24.25
N THR A 67 -29.33 12.07 -23.91
CA THR A 67 -29.79 11.92 -22.52
C THR A 67 -29.06 10.83 -21.75
N THR A 68 -28.38 9.92 -22.46
CA THR A 68 -27.60 8.82 -21.88
C THR A 68 -26.13 9.08 -22.18
N GLY A 69 -25.33 9.35 -21.15
CA GLY A 69 -23.90 9.57 -21.34
C GLY A 69 -23.16 8.27 -21.65
N ILE A 70 -22.06 8.37 -22.40
CA ILE A 70 -21.18 7.24 -22.66
C ILE A 70 -20.25 7.08 -21.46
N ALA A 71 -20.16 5.86 -20.92
CA ALA A 71 -19.23 5.53 -19.86
C ALA A 71 -17.85 5.22 -20.45
N THR A 72 -16.86 6.01 -20.06
CA THR A 72 -15.48 5.91 -20.54
C THR A 72 -14.57 5.67 -19.35
N THR A 73 -13.69 4.68 -19.46
CA THR A 73 -12.62 4.46 -18.50
C THR A 73 -11.49 5.43 -18.77
N VAL A 74 -11.08 6.19 -17.76
CA VAL A 74 -9.99 7.15 -17.82
C VAL A 74 -8.98 6.81 -16.73
N THR A 75 -7.71 6.89 -17.04
CA THR A 75 -6.63 6.68 -16.08
C THR A 75 -5.95 8.00 -15.82
N ASP A 76 -6.03 8.47 -14.58
CA ASP A 76 -5.39 9.69 -14.12
C ASP A 76 -4.17 9.32 -13.25
N GLN A 77 -3.08 10.07 -13.36
CA GLN A 77 -1.90 9.94 -12.50
C GLN A 77 -1.78 11.18 -11.64
N PHE A 78 -1.39 10.99 -10.39
CA PHE A 78 -1.07 12.09 -9.50
C PHE A 78 0.01 11.69 -8.51
N SER A 79 0.55 12.68 -7.82
CA SER A 79 1.61 12.49 -6.85
C SER A 79 1.29 13.21 -5.56
N GLU A 80 1.75 12.65 -4.44
CA GLU A 80 1.62 13.29 -3.14
C GLU A 80 2.88 13.08 -2.32
N THR A 81 3.31 14.13 -1.62
CA THR A 81 4.50 14.08 -0.78
C THR A 81 4.10 13.63 0.63
N VAL A 82 4.69 12.55 1.10
CA VAL A 82 4.60 12.08 2.48
C VAL A 82 5.77 12.67 3.26
N PRO A 83 5.52 13.60 4.20
CA PRO A 83 6.59 14.19 5.00
C PRO A 83 7.35 13.14 5.81
N ALA A 84 8.55 13.49 6.25
CA ALA A 84 9.31 12.70 7.21
C ALA A 84 8.49 12.46 8.49
N HIS A 85 8.58 11.26 9.05
CA HIS A 85 7.89 10.86 10.29
C HIS A 85 6.37 11.12 10.30
N ALA A 86 5.72 10.99 9.14
CA ALA A 86 4.31 11.32 8.98
C ALA A 86 3.51 10.19 8.32
N THR A 87 2.21 10.17 8.62
CA THR A 87 1.21 9.37 7.92
C THR A 87 0.28 10.29 7.17
N LEU A 88 0.07 9.98 5.89
CA LEU A 88 -0.76 10.74 4.97
C LEU A 88 -1.85 9.84 4.40
N SER A 89 -3.08 10.34 4.38
CA SER A 89 -4.20 9.72 3.67
C SER A 89 -4.38 10.40 2.32
N VAL A 90 -4.22 9.64 1.26
CA VAL A 90 -4.27 10.09 -0.12
C VAL A 90 -5.70 10.04 -0.65
N ASP A 91 -6.15 11.15 -1.25
CA ASP A 91 -7.42 11.20 -1.94
C ASP A 91 -7.27 10.68 -3.38
N THR A 92 -7.70 9.43 -3.61
CA THR A 92 -7.75 8.80 -4.95
C THR A 92 -9.13 8.94 -5.62
N ASP A 93 -9.96 9.87 -5.19
CA ASP A 93 -11.31 10.04 -5.75
C ASP A 93 -11.29 10.81 -7.08
N CYS A 94 -12.01 10.24 -8.04
CA CYS A 94 -12.20 10.83 -9.36
C CYS A 94 -13.05 12.11 -9.25
N LYS A 95 -12.54 13.26 -9.70
CA LYS A 95 -13.27 14.55 -9.65
C LYS A 95 -14.63 14.52 -10.34
N GLN A 96 -14.81 13.66 -11.36
CA GLN A 96 -16.08 13.43 -12.06
C GLN A 96 -16.16 11.97 -12.50
N GLY A 97 -16.60 11.08 -11.62
CA GLY A 97 -16.78 9.66 -11.94
C GLY A 97 -16.75 8.75 -10.73
N VAL A 98 -16.68 7.45 -10.99
CA VAL A 98 -16.52 6.40 -9.97
C VAL A 98 -15.10 5.86 -10.05
N THR A 99 -14.39 5.81 -8.92
CA THR A 99 -13.09 5.16 -8.83
C THR A 99 -13.26 3.65 -8.97
N LEU A 100 -12.68 3.08 -10.03
CA LEU A 100 -12.71 1.63 -10.27
C LEU A 100 -11.55 0.94 -9.57
N SER A 101 -10.35 1.53 -9.66
CA SER A 101 -9.14 0.99 -9.06
C SER A 101 -8.13 2.09 -8.82
N TYR A 102 -7.25 1.90 -7.84
CA TYR A 102 -6.09 2.73 -7.63
C TYR A 102 -4.91 1.85 -7.22
N PHE A 103 -3.70 2.26 -7.58
CA PHE A 103 -2.47 1.61 -7.14
C PHE A 103 -1.30 2.58 -7.18
N ILE A 104 -0.28 2.28 -6.39
CA ILE A 104 0.97 3.04 -6.35
C ILE A 104 1.85 2.55 -7.49
N THR A 105 2.37 3.49 -8.27
CA THR A 105 3.25 3.22 -9.40
C THR A 105 4.72 3.43 -9.06
N GLY A 106 5.01 4.20 -8.01
CA GLY A 106 6.37 4.42 -7.56
C GLY A 106 6.46 5.26 -6.29
N VAL A 107 7.63 5.21 -5.65
CA VAL A 107 8.00 6.03 -4.50
C VAL A 107 9.44 6.50 -4.73
N GLN A 108 9.68 7.80 -4.56
CA GLN A 108 10.99 8.41 -4.74
C GLN A 108 11.22 9.51 -3.70
N VAL A 109 12.47 9.83 -3.40
CA VAL A 109 12.81 10.97 -2.53
C VAL A 109 12.34 12.26 -3.20
N ALA A 110 11.68 13.13 -2.44
CA ALA A 110 11.06 14.37 -2.94
C ALA A 110 12.07 15.52 -3.13
#